data_AF-A0A931Z4J5-F1
#
_entry.id   AF-A0A931Z4J5-F1
#
_cell.length_a   1.000
_cell.length_b   1.000
_cell.length_c   1.000
_cell.angle_alpha   90.00
_cell.angle_beta   90.00
_cell.angle_gamma   90.00
#
_symmetry.space_group_name_H-M   'P 1'
#
loop_
_entity.id
_entity.type
_entity.pdbx_description
1 polymer ?
#
loop_
_entity_poly.entity_id
_entity_poly.type
_entity_poly.pdbx_seq_one_letter_code
_entity_poly.pdbx_strand_id
1 'polypeptide(L)'
;MAGSRGYYLNLQFNSTGAHLAPAEGPWKIARNYDLVAGASPLPLALWVVNAGNMREVLLELSMQAAIAWAPAGWDTDRHLLAWCRTYFGPDQAAKAAEIIRAYYSGFWTQREPDLPDFSRQFLFQDMRVARACDDLLSRWNGPLVPLDDRNMGYFRIDPAVEHTGDQLIALDRGLRRSVEEFSTVIRAAEALAPQLDARGRRLWHDHVLVSAELVAAGERALLALLRGYRQRGDAAGRIESLREADAALAEMRASLDRADAAPFEGWSRPEHLWGIDAKRKRISGLLTRH
;
A
#
# COMPACT_ATOMS: atom_id res chain seq x y z
N MET A 1 27.95 -32.49 4.80
CA MET A 1 26.59 -32.02 5.12
C MET A 1 26.02 -31.40 3.86
N ALA A 2 24.90 -31.91 3.34
CA ALA A 2 24.21 -31.23 2.25
C ALA A 2 23.68 -29.90 2.79
N GLY A 3 24.09 -28.77 2.19
CA GLY A 3 23.68 -27.45 2.63
C GLY A 3 22.18 -27.22 2.42
N SER A 4 21.63 -26.22 3.10
CA SER A 4 20.26 -25.74 2.87
C SER A 4 20.25 -24.22 2.83
N ARG A 5 19.15 -23.65 2.35
CA ARG A 5 18.96 -22.21 2.24
C ARG A 5 17.81 -21.74 3.13
N GLY A 6 17.94 -20.51 3.59
CA GLY A 6 16.88 -19.77 4.26
C GLY A 6 16.51 -18.53 3.45
N TYR A 7 15.24 -18.13 3.50
CA TYR A 7 14.74 -16.90 2.91
C TYR A 7 13.94 -16.10 3.92
N TYR A 8 14.21 -14.80 3.98
CA TYR A 8 13.50 -13.84 4.80
C TYR A 8 12.86 -12.79 3.88
N LEU A 9 11.54 -12.70 3.89
CA LEU A 9 10.76 -11.76 3.09
C LEU A 9 10.04 -10.76 4.02
N ASN A 10 10.08 -9.47 3.67
CA ASN A 10 9.28 -8.46 4.36
C ASN A 10 7.93 -8.31 3.64
N LEU A 11 6.84 -8.61 4.35
CA LEU A 11 5.50 -8.17 3.96
C LEU A 11 5.20 -6.77 4.48
N GLN A 12 5.83 -6.39 5.60
CA GLN A 12 5.84 -5.03 6.13
C GLN A 12 7.26 -4.52 6.36
N PHE A 13 7.46 -3.22 6.16
CA PHE A 13 8.75 -2.57 6.37
C PHE A 13 8.60 -1.08 6.72
N ASN A 14 8.83 -0.72 7.99
CA ASN A 14 8.45 0.57 8.59
C ASN A 14 9.15 1.83 8.02
N SER A 15 10.09 1.66 7.09
CA SER A 15 10.80 2.79 6.48
C SER A 15 10.09 3.30 5.22
N THR A 16 9.84 2.41 4.26
CA THR A 16 9.32 2.68 2.90
C THR A 16 8.42 1.57 2.37
N GLY A 17 8.11 0.57 3.21
CA GLY A 17 7.31 -0.60 2.87
C GLY A 17 5.81 -0.41 3.06
N ALA A 18 5.08 -1.52 3.03
CA ALA A 18 3.73 -1.60 3.56
C ALA A 18 3.71 -1.47 5.10
N HIS A 19 2.72 -0.77 5.65
CA HIS A 19 2.49 -0.67 7.09
C HIS A 19 1.01 -0.71 7.51
N LEU A 20 0.17 0.15 6.95
CA LEU A 20 -1.27 0.19 7.22
C LEU A 20 -2.11 -0.57 6.19
N ALA A 21 -1.55 -0.81 5.01
CA ALA A 21 -2.24 -1.47 3.91
C ALA A 21 -1.33 -2.52 3.24
N PRO A 22 -1.82 -3.76 3.02
CA PRO A 22 -1.04 -4.80 2.33
C PRO A 22 -0.74 -4.38 0.89
N ALA A 23 0.51 -4.55 0.43
CA ALA A 23 0.90 -4.11 -0.92
C ALA A 23 1.72 -5.14 -1.72
N GLU A 24 2.45 -6.01 -1.02
CA GLU A 24 3.27 -7.05 -1.66
C GLU A 24 2.40 -7.98 -2.50
N GLY A 25 1.33 -8.49 -1.89
CA GLY A 25 0.28 -9.27 -2.55
C GLY A 25 0.69 -10.65 -3.04
N PRO A 26 -0.30 -11.51 -3.35
CA PRO A 26 -0.07 -12.91 -3.66
C PRO A 26 0.95 -13.16 -4.78
N TRP A 27 0.78 -12.51 -5.93
CA TRP A 27 1.62 -12.77 -7.11
C TRP A 27 3.12 -12.46 -6.88
N LYS A 28 3.41 -11.43 -6.08
CA LYS A 28 4.80 -11.10 -5.70
C LYS A 28 5.40 -12.15 -4.79
N ILE A 29 4.62 -12.67 -3.84
CA ILE A 29 5.07 -13.71 -2.91
C ILE A 29 5.42 -15.00 -3.67
N ALA A 30 4.55 -15.43 -4.60
CA ALA A 30 4.83 -16.58 -5.46
C ALA A 30 6.09 -16.35 -6.30
N ARG A 31 6.20 -15.19 -6.94
CA ARG A 31 7.36 -14.89 -7.79
C ARG A 31 8.67 -14.84 -6.99
N ASN A 32 8.65 -14.28 -5.78
CA ASN A 32 9.79 -14.32 -4.87
C ASN A 32 10.17 -15.75 -4.49
N TYR A 33 9.18 -16.60 -4.18
CA TYR A 33 9.43 -18.01 -3.89
C TYR A 33 10.09 -18.71 -5.08
N ASP A 34 9.53 -18.57 -6.29
CA ASP A 34 10.06 -19.23 -7.49
C ASP A 34 11.50 -18.79 -7.79
N LEU A 35 11.78 -17.49 -7.68
CA LEU A 35 13.12 -16.94 -7.87
C LEU A 35 14.11 -17.51 -6.86
N VAL A 36 13.75 -17.51 -5.57
CA VAL A 36 14.63 -18.03 -4.53
C VAL A 36 14.78 -19.53 -4.67
N ALA A 37 13.70 -20.30 -4.78
CA ALA A 37 13.76 -21.75 -4.93
C ALA A 37 14.59 -22.15 -6.17
N GLY A 38 14.40 -21.47 -7.30
CA GLY A 38 15.13 -21.72 -8.54
C GLY A 38 16.59 -21.27 -8.58
N ALA A 39 17.01 -20.35 -7.70
CA ALA A 39 18.38 -19.80 -7.73
C ALA A 39 19.49 -20.80 -7.35
N SER A 40 19.15 -21.96 -6.78
CA SER A 40 20.13 -22.99 -6.41
C SER A 40 19.47 -24.35 -6.24
N PRO A 41 20.18 -25.46 -6.51
CA PRO A 41 19.67 -26.81 -6.29
C PRO A 41 19.53 -27.18 -4.80
N LEU A 42 20.06 -26.37 -3.88
CA LEU A 42 19.90 -26.63 -2.44
C LEU A 42 18.45 -26.38 -2.01
N PRO A 43 17.89 -27.22 -1.13
CA PRO A 43 16.52 -27.05 -0.65
C PRO A 43 16.36 -25.72 0.09
N LEU A 44 15.25 -25.04 -0.17
CA LEU A 44 14.79 -23.93 0.67
C LEU A 44 14.16 -24.51 1.93
N ALA A 45 14.98 -24.74 2.96
CA ALA A 45 14.56 -25.42 4.18
C ALA A 45 13.86 -24.49 5.18
N LEU A 46 14.05 -23.18 5.04
CA LEU A 46 13.44 -22.19 5.91
C LEU A 46 12.93 -20.99 5.09
N TRP A 47 11.68 -20.63 5.27
CA TRP A 47 11.10 -19.41 4.71
C TRP A 47 10.33 -18.65 5.78
N VAL A 48 10.86 -17.49 6.15
CA VAL A 48 10.32 -16.60 7.18
C VAL A 48 9.77 -15.34 6.52
N VAL A 49 8.61 -14.90 6.98
CA VAL A 49 8.04 -13.60 6.61
C VAL A 49 7.99 -12.67 7.81
N ASN A 50 8.35 -11.41 7.60
CA ASN A 50 8.03 -10.34 8.52
C ASN A 50 6.67 -9.76 8.16
N ALA A 51 5.68 -10.11 8.97
CA ALA A 51 4.30 -9.67 8.81
C ALA A 51 4.01 -8.33 9.49
N GLY A 52 4.88 -7.86 10.39
CA GLY A 52 4.59 -6.77 11.32
C GLY A 52 3.21 -6.92 11.96
N ASN A 53 2.27 -6.04 11.61
CA ASN A 53 0.86 -6.15 11.97
C ASN A 53 0.17 -7.24 11.14
N MET A 54 -0.09 -8.38 11.77
CA MET A 54 -0.63 -9.56 11.09
C MET A 54 -2.07 -9.42 10.57
N ARG A 55 -2.84 -8.44 11.06
CA ARG A 55 -4.25 -8.23 10.68
C ARG A 55 -4.38 -7.83 9.21
N GLU A 56 -3.43 -7.06 8.71
CA GLU A 56 -3.47 -6.44 7.39
C GLU A 56 -3.04 -7.42 6.29
N VAL A 57 -2.25 -8.45 6.61
CA VAL A 57 -1.58 -9.34 5.63
C VAL A 57 -2.06 -10.80 5.68
N LEU A 58 -3.34 -11.03 5.99
CA LEU A 58 -3.90 -12.38 6.19
C LEU A 58 -3.84 -13.27 4.94
N LEU A 59 -4.15 -12.70 3.77
CA LEU A 59 -4.09 -13.43 2.49
C LEU A 59 -2.65 -13.83 2.15
N GLU A 60 -1.71 -12.91 2.34
CA GLU A 60 -0.28 -13.14 2.12
C GLU A 60 0.26 -14.24 3.04
N LEU A 61 -0.10 -14.23 4.32
CA LEU A 61 0.29 -15.26 5.28
C LEU A 61 -0.32 -16.61 4.93
N SER A 62 -1.61 -16.63 4.57
CA SER A 62 -2.28 -17.87 4.14
C SER A 62 -1.61 -18.47 2.91
N MET A 63 -1.23 -17.64 1.95
CA MET A 63 -0.54 -18.06 0.74
C MET A 63 0.87 -18.56 1.03
N GLN A 64 1.66 -17.82 1.81
CA GLN A 64 3.03 -18.20 2.16
C GLN A 64 3.05 -19.57 2.84
N ALA A 65 2.13 -19.81 3.78
CA ALA A 65 1.98 -21.11 4.42
C ALA A 65 1.61 -22.21 3.41
N ALA A 66 0.70 -21.93 2.47
CA ALA A 66 0.27 -22.90 1.47
C ALA A 66 1.39 -23.29 0.49
N ILE A 67 2.16 -22.32 -0.01
CA ILE A 67 3.34 -22.58 -0.84
C ILE A 67 4.40 -23.36 -0.05
N ALA A 68 4.69 -22.95 1.19
CA ALA A 68 5.70 -23.62 2.01
C ALA A 68 5.33 -25.09 2.30
N TRP A 69 4.03 -25.39 2.41
CA TRP A 69 3.54 -26.75 2.64
C TRP A 69 3.55 -27.62 1.37
N ALA A 70 3.08 -27.09 0.25
CA ALA A 70 2.93 -27.83 -1.01
C ALA A 70 3.20 -26.93 -2.23
N PRO A 71 4.47 -26.69 -2.59
CA PRO A 71 4.82 -25.76 -3.66
C PRO A 71 4.61 -26.34 -5.07
N ALA A 72 4.54 -27.66 -5.21
CA ALA A 72 4.43 -28.33 -6.50
C ALA A 72 3.09 -28.01 -7.19
N GLY A 73 3.15 -27.48 -8.41
CA GLY A 73 1.96 -27.12 -9.19
C GLY A 73 1.20 -25.90 -8.64
N TRP A 74 1.89 -25.02 -7.89
CA TRP A 74 1.29 -23.81 -7.33
C TRP A 74 0.64 -22.93 -8.41
N ASP A 75 -0.54 -22.40 -8.08
CA ASP A 75 -1.35 -21.52 -8.91
C ASP A 75 -1.98 -20.45 -8.01
N THR A 76 -1.41 -19.24 -8.07
CA THR A 76 -1.81 -18.12 -7.21
C THR A 76 -3.28 -17.73 -7.42
N ASP A 77 -3.78 -17.84 -8.64
CA ASP A 77 -5.14 -17.43 -8.98
C ASP A 77 -6.17 -18.44 -8.48
N ARG A 78 -5.83 -19.72 -8.59
CA ARG A 78 -6.62 -20.80 -7.99
C ARG A 78 -6.65 -20.70 -6.48
N HIS A 79 -5.52 -20.40 -5.84
CA HIS A 79 -5.47 -20.20 -4.39
C HIS A 79 -6.33 -19.01 -3.97
N LEU A 80 -6.20 -17.86 -4.64
CA LEU A 80 -7.02 -16.68 -4.36
C LEU A 80 -8.52 -16.99 -4.49
N LEU A 81 -8.93 -17.71 -5.54
CA LEU A 81 -10.33 -18.10 -5.72
C LEU A 81 -10.80 -19.04 -4.60
N ALA A 82 -9.98 -20.02 -4.19
CA ALA A 82 -10.31 -20.93 -3.09
C ALA A 82 -10.42 -20.18 -1.75
N TRP A 83 -9.52 -19.23 -1.50
CA TRP A 83 -9.57 -18.35 -0.34
C TRP A 83 -10.87 -17.53 -0.34
N CYS A 84 -11.21 -16.89 -1.46
CA CYS A 84 -12.46 -16.14 -1.60
C CYS A 84 -13.70 -17.02 -1.40
N ARG A 85 -13.71 -18.26 -1.92
CA ARG A 85 -14.81 -19.22 -1.67
C ARG A 85 -14.97 -19.53 -0.19
N THR A 86 -13.85 -19.66 0.52
CA THR A 86 -13.83 -19.99 1.95
C THR A 86 -14.39 -18.85 2.80
N TYR A 87 -13.99 -17.61 2.51
CA TYR A 87 -14.29 -16.48 3.39
C TYR A 87 -15.45 -15.60 2.94
N PHE A 88 -15.83 -15.64 1.65
CA PHE A 88 -16.89 -14.81 1.07
C PHE A 88 -18.01 -15.61 0.42
N GLY A 89 -17.92 -16.94 0.47
CA GLY A 89 -18.91 -17.86 -0.08
C GLY A 89 -18.72 -18.13 -1.59
N PRO A 90 -19.26 -19.25 -2.08
CA PRO A 90 -19.05 -19.69 -3.46
C PRO A 90 -19.63 -18.73 -4.51
N ASP A 91 -20.76 -18.11 -4.21
CA ASP A 91 -21.49 -17.24 -5.15
C ASP A 91 -20.75 -15.94 -5.45
N GLN A 92 -20.02 -15.42 -4.45
CA GLN A 92 -19.33 -14.13 -4.53
C GLN A 92 -17.83 -14.27 -4.76
N ALA A 93 -17.29 -15.49 -4.68
CA ALA A 93 -15.85 -15.74 -4.72
C ALA A 93 -15.13 -15.18 -5.95
N ALA A 94 -15.73 -15.36 -7.14
CA ALA A 94 -15.13 -14.86 -8.37
C ALA A 94 -15.06 -13.32 -8.38
N LYS A 95 -16.12 -12.65 -7.92
CA LYS A 95 -16.16 -11.19 -7.86
C LYS A 95 -15.21 -10.64 -6.80
N ALA A 96 -15.15 -11.28 -5.64
CA ALA A 96 -14.21 -10.94 -4.57
C ALA A 96 -12.75 -11.07 -5.06
N ALA A 97 -12.41 -12.16 -5.76
CA ALA A 97 -11.07 -12.38 -6.30
C ALA A 97 -10.68 -11.33 -7.35
N GLU A 98 -11.63 -10.91 -8.21
CA GLU A 98 -11.43 -9.82 -9.17
C GLU A 98 -11.09 -8.50 -8.46
N ILE A 99 -11.87 -8.13 -7.43
CA ILE A 99 -11.66 -6.89 -6.68
C ILE A 99 -10.34 -6.93 -5.90
N ILE A 100 -9.98 -8.06 -5.28
CA ILE A 100 -8.69 -8.21 -4.60
C ILE A 100 -7.53 -8.09 -5.59
N ARG A 101 -7.66 -8.64 -6.80
CA ARG A 101 -6.66 -8.43 -7.85
C ARG A 101 -6.55 -6.96 -8.25
N ALA A 102 -7.68 -6.28 -8.41
CA ALA A 102 -7.71 -4.85 -8.71
C ALA A 102 -7.05 -4.03 -7.59
N TYR A 103 -7.31 -4.36 -6.32
CA TYR A 103 -6.67 -3.74 -5.16
C TYR A 103 -5.14 -3.78 -5.26
N TYR A 104 -4.55 -4.98 -5.46
CA TYR A 104 -3.09 -5.05 -5.58
C TYR A 104 -2.60 -4.35 -6.85
N SER A 105 -3.34 -4.45 -7.96
CA SER A 105 -2.95 -3.82 -9.23
C SER A 105 -3.02 -2.28 -9.19
N GLY A 106 -3.79 -1.72 -8.25
CA GLY A 106 -3.96 -0.28 -8.11
C GLY A 106 -2.72 0.47 -7.63
N PHE A 107 -1.79 -0.20 -6.92
CA PHE A 107 -0.55 0.44 -6.47
C PHE A 107 0.29 0.93 -7.65
N TRP A 108 0.69 2.20 -7.59
CA TRP A 108 1.61 2.77 -8.57
C TRP A 108 2.98 2.06 -8.57
N THR A 109 3.45 1.70 -9.76
CA THR A 109 4.79 1.18 -10.01
C THR A 109 5.71 2.33 -10.41
N GLN A 110 6.54 2.81 -9.49
CA GLN A 110 7.30 4.06 -9.69
C GLN A 110 8.60 3.91 -10.51
N ARG A 111 8.94 2.67 -10.89
CA ARG A 111 10.14 2.33 -11.66
C ARG A 111 9.92 1.00 -12.38
N GLU A 112 10.50 0.86 -13.56
CA GLU A 112 10.54 -0.42 -14.27
C GLU A 112 11.17 -1.54 -13.42
N PRO A 113 10.63 -2.77 -13.48
CA PRO A 113 11.23 -3.90 -12.78
C PRO A 113 12.63 -4.24 -13.31
N ASP A 114 13.56 -4.59 -12.41
CA ASP A 114 14.92 -4.98 -12.81
C ASP A 114 14.99 -6.46 -13.23
N LEU A 115 14.15 -7.31 -12.61
CA LEU A 115 14.04 -8.73 -12.92
C LEU A 115 12.93 -9.03 -13.95
N PRO A 116 13.19 -9.93 -14.93
CA PRO A 116 12.20 -10.33 -15.92
C PRO A 116 11.02 -11.04 -15.27
N ASP A 117 9.82 -10.82 -15.82
CA ASP A 117 8.55 -11.39 -15.35
C ASP A 117 8.28 -11.16 -13.86
N PHE A 118 8.75 -10.03 -13.32
CA PHE A 118 8.51 -9.66 -11.93
C PHE A 118 8.06 -8.19 -11.83
N SER A 119 6.86 -7.93 -12.36
CA SER A 119 6.26 -6.61 -12.54
C SER A 119 6.08 -5.79 -11.25
N ARG A 120 5.97 -6.44 -10.08
CA ARG A 120 5.66 -5.78 -8.80
C ARG A 120 6.89 -5.47 -7.93
N GLN A 121 8.07 -5.27 -8.52
CA GLN A 121 9.29 -5.01 -7.76
C GLN A 121 9.27 -3.67 -7.02
N PHE A 122 8.86 -2.61 -7.69
CA PHE A 122 8.89 -1.25 -7.17
C PHE A 122 7.47 -0.71 -7.05
N LEU A 123 6.89 -0.79 -5.85
CA LEU A 123 5.56 -0.26 -5.55
C LEU A 123 5.66 0.98 -4.66
N PHE A 124 4.85 1.99 -4.93
CA PHE A 124 4.81 3.19 -4.10
C PHE A 124 3.86 2.97 -2.91
N GLN A 125 4.42 2.33 -1.87
CA GLN A 125 3.67 1.86 -0.70
C GLN A 125 3.36 2.99 0.29
N ASP A 126 2.44 2.74 1.21
CA ASP A 126 1.90 3.73 2.15
C ASP A 126 2.97 4.43 3.00
N MET A 127 4.05 3.73 3.38
CA MET A 127 5.16 4.41 4.08
C MET A 127 5.96 5.35 3.16
N ARG A 128 6.10 5.07 1.85
CA ARG A 128 6.68 6.07 0.93
C ARG A 128 5.80 7.30 0.84
N VAL A 129 4.48 7.12 0.80
CA VAL A 129 3.52 8.23 0.85
C VAL A 129 3.70 9.04 2.14
N ALA A 130 3.75 8.37 3.30
CA ALA A 130 3.95 9.04 4.59
C ALA A 130 5.26 9.84 4.65
N ARG A 131 6.38 9.28 4.14
CA ARG A 131 7.68 9.96 4.13
C ARG A 131 7.72 11.12 3.15
N ALA A 132 7.10 10.99 1.98
CA ALA A 132 6.97 12.09 1.03
C ALA A 132 6.17 13.25 1.65
N CYS A 133 5.06 12.97 2.35
CA CYS A 133 4.33 13.97 3.12
C CYS A 133 5.23 14.68 4.15
N ASP A 134 6.04 13.93 4.91
CA ASP A 134 6.97 14.51 5.89
C ASP A 134 8.03 15.42 5.25
N ASP A 135 8.61 14.99 4.12
CA ASP A 135 9.62 15.75 3.39
C ASP A 135 9.02 17.05 2.82
N LEU A 136 7.84 16.98 2.20
CA LEU A 136 7.13 18.16 1.67
C LEU A 136 6.74 19.15 2.77
N LEU A 137 6.16 18.67 3.87
CA LEU A 137 5.80 19.53 5.00
C LEU A 137 7.03 20.15 5.69
N SER A 138 8.17 19.45 5.67
CA SER A 138 9.45 19.97 6.18
C SER A 138 10.05 21.05 5.34
N ARG A 139 9.83 20.98 4.03
CA ARG A 139 10.37 21.93 3.08
C ARG A 139 9.33 22.93 2.60
N TRP A 140 8.14 22.98 3.23
CA TRP A 140 7.00 23.74 2.75
C TRP A 140 7.31 25.19 2.36
N ASN A 141 8.16 25.88 3.12
CA ASN A 141 8.59 27.25 2.86
C ASN A 141 10.00 27.36 2.22
N GLY A 142 10.70 26.23 2.09
CA GLY A 142 12.03 26.12 1.48
C GLY A 142 12.00 26.03 -0.06
N PRO A 143 13.16 25.87 -0.72
CA PRO A 143 13.26 25.74 -2.18
C PRO A 143 12.46 24.55 -2.70
N LEU A 144 11.92 24.67 -3.92
CA LEU A 144 11.28 23.56 -4.63
C LEU A 144 12.38 22.60 -5.08
N VAL A 145 12.42 21.41 -4.49
CA VAL A 145 13.39 20.37 -4.81
C VAL A 145 12.68 19.03 -4.98
N PRO A 146 13.21 18.11 -5.81
CA PRO A 146 12.72 16.73 -5.86
C PRO A 146 12.74 16.06 -4.49
N LEU A 147 12.00 14.96 -4.36
CA LEU A 147 12.09 14.11 -3.18
C LEU A 147 13.50 13.51 -3.12
N ASP A 148 14.08 13.57 -1.92
CA ASP A 148 15.43 13.07 -1.71
C ASP A 148 15.38 11.56 -1.53
N ASP A 149 16.03 10.84 -2.42
CA ASP A 149 16.18 9.39 -2.32
C ASP A 149 17.00 8.98 -1.08
N ARG A 150 17.70 9.93 -0.44
CA ARG A 150 18.70 9.67 0.61
C ARG A 150 19.76 8.70 0.08
N ASN A 151 20.79 8.38 0.87
CA ASN A 151 21.84 7.46 0.42
C ASN A 151 21.37 6.01 0.09
N MET A 152 20.07 5.69 0.23
CA MET A 152 19.53 4.33 0.05
C MET A 152 18.47 4.19 -1.06
N GLY A 153 18.09 5.26 -1.76
CA GLY A 153 17.02 5.20 -2.77
C GLY A 153 15.66 4.92 -2.14
N TYR A 154 15.15 5.84 -1.32
CA TYR A 154 13.91 5.71 -0.56
C TYR A 154 12.68 5.69 -1.45
N PHE A 155 12.60 6.62 -2.41
CA PHE A 155 11.43 6.81 -3.25
C PHE A 155 11.57 6.05 -4.58
N ARG A 156 12.78 6.07 -5.17
CA ARG A 156 13.13 5.41 -6.45
C ARG A 156 12.17 5.74 -7.57
N ILE A 157 11.71 6.98 -7.61
CA ILE A 157 10.80 7.45 -8.66
C ILE A 157 11.63 7.69 -9.92
N ASP A 158 11.37 6.89 -10.96
CA ASP A 158 11.94 7.07 -12.28
C ASP A 158 10.98 7.88 -13.15
N PRO A 159 11.31 9.13 -13.51
CA PRO A 159 10.48 9.95 -14.39
C PRO A 159 10.14 9.29 -15.73
N ALA A 160 11.02 8.41 -16.24
CA ALA A 160 10.85 7.78 -17.54
C ALA A 160 9.62 6.86 -17.60
N VAL A 161 9.22 6.24 -16.48
CA VAL A 161 8.04 5.37 -16.39
C VAL A 161 6.75 6.15 -16.67
N GLU A 162 6.67 7.39 -16.22
CA GLU A 162 5.53 8.27 -16.48
C GLU A 162 5.71 9.12 -17.74
N HIS A 163 6.76 8.84 -18.50
CA HIS A 163 7.21 9.62 -19.65
C HIS A 163 7.30 11.12 -19.30
N THR A 164 7.85 11.41 -18.12
CA THR A 164 8.16 12.76 -17.65
C THR A 164 9.67 12.97 -17.63
N GLY A 165 10.10 14.22 -17.72
CA GLY A 165 11.49 14.62 -17.43
C GLY A 165 11.67 15.11 -15.99
N ASP A 166 10.65 14.95 -15.13
CA ASP A 166 10.58 15.56 -13.81
C ASP A 166 9.94 14.60 -12.80
N GLN A 167 10.65 14.37 -11.69
CA GLN A 167 10.27 13.43 -10.64
C GLN A 167 8.97 13.83 -9.92
N LEU A 168 8.73 15.12 -9.71
CA LEU A 168 7.52 15.62 -9.05
C LEU A 168 6.31 15.53 -10.00
N ILE A 169 6.51 15.67 -11.32
CA ILE A 169 5.45 15.41 -12.30
C ILE A 169 5.15 13.90 -12.39
N ALA A 170 6.17 13.04 -12.33
CA ALA A 170 5.97 11.59 -12.31
C ALA A 170 5.16 11.16 -11.07
N LEU A 171 5.54 11.69 -9.91
CA LEU A 171 4.81 11.49 -8.66
C LEU A 171 3.33 11.90 -8.78
N ASP A 172 3.05 13.10 -9.30
CA ASP A 172 1.66 13.56 -9.49
C ASP A 172 0.86 12.63 -10.41
N ARG A 173 1.42 12.25 -11.57
CA ARG A 173 0.73 11.36 -12.53
C ARG A 173 0.49 9.96 -11.95
N GLY A 174 1.52 9.37 -11.37
CA GLY A 174 1.47 8.04 -10.78
C GLY A 174 0.42 7.93 -9.68
N LEU A 175 0.43 8.89 -8.75
CA LEU A 175 -0.53 8.94 -7.64
C LEU A 175 -1.96 9.22 -8.12
N ARG A 176 -2.19 10.09 -9.11
CA ARG A 176 -3.55 10.33 -9.64
C ARG A 176 -4.17 9.05 -10.17
N ARG A 177 -3.42 8.30 -10.98
CA ARG A 177 -3.87 7.02 -11.51
C ARG A 177 -4.11 6.02 -10.38
N SER A 178 -3.19 5.90 -9.42
CA SER A 178 -3.36 5.03 -8.25
C SER A 178 -4.64 5.35 -7.47
N VAL A 179 -4.90 6.63 -7.19
CA VAL A 179 -6.14 7.10 -6.55
C VAL A 179 -7.39 6.74 -7.35
N GLU A 180 -7.36 6.85 -8.68
CA GLU A 180 -8.48 6.46 -9.56
C GLU A 180 -8.75 4.94 -9.52
N GLU A 181 -7.69 4.14 -9.56
CA GLU A 181 -7.77 2.68 -9.43
C GLU A 181 -8.34 2.28 -8.07
N PHE A 182 -7.80 2.82 -6.96
CA PHE A 182 -8.33 2.54 -5.62
C PHE A 182 -9.75 3.07 -5.43
N SER A 183 -10.13 4.19 -6.04
CA SER A 183 -11.52 4.66 -6.03
C SER A 183 -12.47 3.67 -6.71
N THR A 184 -12.00 2.99 -7.77
CA THR A 184 -12.75 1.92 -8.42
C THR A 184 -12.87 0.68 -7.54
N VAL A 185 -11.78 0.30 -6.87
CA VAL A 185 -11.76 -0.79 -5.89
C VAL A 185 -12.72 -0.52 -4.73
N ILE A 186 -12.70 0.70 -4.16
CA ILE A 186 -13.58 1.11 -3.06
C ILE A 186 -15.04 0.96 -3.47
N ARG A 187 -15.46 1.55 -4.60
CA ARG A 187 -16.85 1.43 -5.09
C ARG A 187 -17.26 -0.02 -5.32
N ALA A 188 -16.38 -0.83 -5.90
CA ALA A 188 -16.66 -2.25 -6.13
C ALA A 188 -16.76 -3.04 -4.81
N ALA A 189 -15.90 -2.73 -3.84
CA ALA A 189 -15.90 -3.35 -2.53
C ALA A 189 -17.16 -2.99 -1.73
N GLU A 190 -17.59 -1.72 -1.76
CA GLU A 190 -18.85 -1.26 -1.17
C GLU A 190 -20.07 -1.95 -1.79
N ALA A 191 -20.08 -2.12 -3.12
CA ALA A 191 -21.17 -2.80 -3.82
C ALA A 191 -21.24 -4.31 -3.53
N LEU A 192 -20.11 -4.97 -3.25
CA LEU A 192 -20.06 -6.38 -2.88
C LEU A 192 -20.44 -6.63 -1.42
N ALA A 193 -20.04 -5.73 -0.51
CA ALA A 193 -20.27 -5.86 0.93
C ALA A 193 -21.71 -6.27 1.34
N PRO A 194 -22.80 -5.70 0.78
CA PRO A 194 -24.16 -6.10 1.13
C PRO A 194 -24.51 -7.55 0.80
N GLN A 195 -23.79 -8.17 -0.14
CA GLN A 195 -24.03 -9.51 -0.65
C GLN A 195 -23.29 -10.61 0.14
N LEU A 196 -22.40 -10.22 1.05
CA LEU A 196 -21.62 -11.13 1.89
C LEU A 196 -22.36 -11.45 3.19
N ASP A 197 -22.13 -12.63 3.77
CA ASP A 197 -22.62 -12.90 5.13
C ASP A 197 -21.95 -12.00 6.19
N ALA A 198 -22.39 -12.04 7.44
CA ALA A 198 -21.87 -11.15 8.48
C ALA A 198 -20.36 -11.32 8.73
N ARG A 199 -19.82 -12.54 8.63
CA ARG A 199 -18.40 -12.83 8.89
C ARG A 199 -17.55 -12.38 7.71
N GLY A 200 -17.93 -12.77 6.50
CA GLY A 200 -17.28 -12.39 5.25
C GLY A 200 -17.29 -10.88 5.05
N ARG A 201 -18.41 -10.21 5.37
CA ARG A 201 -18.52 -8.74 5.31
C ARG A 201 -17.56 -8.04 6.25
N ARG A 202 -17.36 -8.55 7.46
CA ARG A 202 -16.39 -7.96 8.40
C ARG A 202 -14.96 -8.12 7.90
N LEU A 203 -14.58 -9.32 7.46
CA LEU A 203 -13.25 -9.54 6.87
C LEU A 203 -13.05 -8.69 5.60
N TRP A 204 -14.07 -8.59 4.76
CA TRP A 204 -14.05 -7.78 3.54
C TRP A 204 -13.83 -6.30 3.83
N HIS A 205 -14.56 -5.77 4.80
CA HIS A 205 -14.39 -4.41 5.28
C HIS A 205 -12.95 -4.16 5.74
N ASP A 206 -12.43 -5.01 6.63
CA ASP A 206 -11.12 -4.79 7.24
C ASP A 206 -9.95 -5.04 6.28
N HIS A 207 -10.06 -6.04 5.41
CA HIS A 207 -8.96 -6.47 4.54
C HIS A 207 -8.89 -5.71 3.22
N VAL A 208 -10.04 -5.37 2.63
CA VAL A 208 -10.11 -4.77 1.28
C VAL A 208 -10.53 -3.31 1.36
N LEU A 209 -11.68 -3.02 1.96
CA LEU A 209 -12.25 -1.66 1.92
C LEU A 209 -11.39 -0.66 2.68
N VAL A 210 -11.12 -0.92 3.96
CA VAL A 210 -10.31 -0.03 4.81
C VAL A 210 -8.91 0.15 4.22
N SER A 211 -8.27 -0.93 3.76
CA SER A 211 -6.96 -0.87 3.12
C SER A 211 -6.96 0.05 1.89
N ALA A 212 -7.96 -0.08 1.01
CA ALA A 212 -8.08 0.75 -0.20
C ALA A 212 -8.35 2.22 0.15
N GLU A 213 -9.22 2.48 1.13
CA GLU A 213 -9.52 3.82 1.63
C GLU A 213 -8.28 4.50 2.20
N LEU A 214 -7.47 3.78 2.98
CA LEU A 214 -6.24 4.29 3.57
C LEU A 214 -5.21 4.67 2.51
N VAL A 215 -5.01 3.83 1.50
CA VAL A 215 -4.08 4.14 0.40
C VAL A 215 -4.58 5.35 -0.39
N ALA A 216 -5.83 5.33 -0.85
CA ALA A 216 -6.39 6.42 -1.65
C ALA A 216 -6.39 7.76 -0.90
N ALA A 217 -6.73 7.77 0.39
CA ALA A 217 -6.72 8.98 1.19
C ALA A 217 -5.29 9.48 1.48
N GLY A 218 -4.34 8.58 1.75
CA GLY A 218 -2.93 8.94 1.91
C GLY A 218 -2.33 9.56 0.64
N GLU A 219 -2.61 8.96 -0.51
CA GLU A 219 -2.14 9.48 -1.80
C GLU A 219 -2.79 10.82 -2.16
N ARG A 220 -4.09 11.00 -1.86
CA ARG A 220 -4.75 12.32 -1.99
C ARG A 220 -4.13 13.38 -1.10
N ALA A 221 -3.78 13.04 0.14
CA ALA A 221 -3.07 13.96 1.03
C ALA A 221 -1.72 14.39 0.41
N LEU A 222 -0.97 13.43 -0.14
CA LEU A 222 0.31 13.70 -0.80
C LEU A 222 0.13 14.55 -2.07
N LEU A 223 -0.87 14.24 -2.91
CA LEU A 223 -1.19 15.03 -4.11
C LEU A 223 -1.52 16.50 -3.76
N ALA A 224 -2.32 16.72 -2.72
CA ALA A 224 -2.65 18.05 -2.25
C ALA A 224 -1.41 18.80 -1.77
N LEU A 225 -0.57 18.16 -0.95
CA LEU A 225 0.71 18.74 -0.50
C LEU A 225 1.64 19.06 -1.68
N LEU A 226 1.75 18.15 -2.65
CA LEU A 226 2.58 18.34 -3.84
C LEU A 226 2.12 19.54 -4.66
N ARG A 227 0.80 19.70 -4.84
CA ARG A 227 0.21 20.84 -5.55
C ARG A 227 0.56 22.16 -4.85
N GLY A 228 0.31 22.26 -3.55
CA GLY A 228 0.63 23.47 -2.79
C GLY A 228 2.13 23.75 -2.73
N TYR A 229 2.98 22.73 -2.62
CA TYR A 229 4.43 22.87 -2.63
C TYR A 229 4.95 23.47 -3.95
N ARG A 230 4.29 23.16 -5.08
CA ARG A 230 4.60 23.73 -6.41
C ARG A 230 4.05 25.15 -6.61
N GLN A 231 3.04 25.57 -5.83
CA GLN A 231 2.35 26.87 -5.96
C GLN A 231 2.95 27.99 -5.08
N ARG A 232 4.28 28.12 -4.99
CA ARG A 232 4.93 29.02 -4.00
C ARG A 232 4.53 30.51 -4.08
N GLY A 233 4.10 31.00 -5.24
CA GLY A 233 3.64 32.37 -5.45
C GLY A 233 2.14 32.60 -5.22
N ASP A 234 1.38 31.54 -4.94
CA ASP A 234 -0.07 31.60 -4.76
C ASP A 234 -0.43 31.20 -3.32
N ALA A 235 -0.57 32.21 -2.46
CA ALA A 235 -0.91 32.00 -1.05
C ALA A 235 -2.28 31.32 -0.88
N ALA A 236 -3.27 31.68 -1.71
CA ALA A 236 -4.61 31.11 -1.63
C ALA A 236 -4.61 29.63 -2.03
N GLY A 237 -3.99 29.28 -3.16
CA GLY A 237 -3.87 27.90 -3.62
C GLY A 237 -3.06 27.02 -2.66
N ARG A 238 -2.06 27.58 -1.98
CA ARG A 238 -1.32 26.88 -0.91
C ARG A 238 -2.18 26.59 0.31
N ILE A 239 -2.99 27.54 0.76
CA ILE A 239 -3.92 27.35 1.89
C ILE A 239 -4.97 26.29 1.53
N GLU A 240 -5.54 26.35 0.32
CA GLU A 240 -6.49 25.35 -0.17
C GLU A 240 -5.86 23.95 -0.20
N SER A 241 -4.65 23.84 -0.75
CA SER A 241 -3.89 22.58 -0.78
C SER A 241 -3.60 22.02 0.62
N LEU A 242 -3.32 22.86 1.62
CA LEU A 242 -3.17 22.42 3.01
C LEU A 242 -4.50 21.92 3.60
N ARG A 243 -5.62 22.57 3.30
CA ARG A 243 -6.95 22.14 3.77
C ARG A 243 -7.36 20.81 3.15
N GLU A 244 -7.13 20.62 1.86
CA GLU A 244 -7.37 19.34 1.19
C GLU A 244 -6.51 18.22 1.75
N ALA A 245 -5.23 18.50 2.04
CA ALA A 245 -4.37 17.53 2.70
C ALA A 245 -4.89 17.16 4.10
N ASP A 246 -5.31 18.12 4.93
CA ASP A 246 -5.87 17.81 6.26
C ASP A 246 -7.18 17.01 6.16
N ALA A 247 -8.04 17.32 5.20
CA ALA A 247 -9.28 16.58 4.96
C ALA A 247 -9.00 15.12 4.59
N ALA A 248 -8.07 14.87 3.65
CA ALA A 248 -7.68 13.52 3.27
C ALA A 248 -7.05 12.73 4.44
N LEU A 249 -6.25 13.39 5.27
CA LEU A 249 -5.72 12.80 6.51
C LEU A 249 -6.81 12.47 7.54
N ALA A 250 -7.83 13.31 7.64
CA ALA A 250 -8.99 13.05 8.49
C ALA A 250 -9.79 11.83 8.00
N GLU A 251 -9.92 11.66 6.69
CA GLU A 251 -10.55 10.47 6.09
C GLU A 251 -9.75 9.19 6.37
N MET A 252 -8.42 9.24 6.33
CA MET A 252 -7.58 8.12 6.78
C MET A 252 -7.85 7.75 8.23
N ARG A 253 -7.87 8.75 9.13
CA ARG A 253 -8.17 8.53 10.56
C ARG A 253 -9.55 7.91 10.73
N ALA A 254 -10.57 8.45 10.05
CA ALA A 254 -11.92 7.90 10.11
C ALA A 254 -12.00 6.44 9.62
N SER A 255 -11.18 6.06 8.64
CA SER A 255 -11.12 4.68 8.14
C SER A 255 -10.48 3.73 9.14
N LEU A 256 -9.41 4.17 9.84
CA LEU A 256 -8.85 3.41 10.97
C LEU A 256 -9.85 3.29 12.12
N ASP A 257 -10.57 4.36 12.45
CA ASP A 257 -11.56 4.35 13.53
C ASP A 257 -12.73 3.39 13.22
N ARG A 258 -13.17 3.30 11.94
CA ARG A 258 -14.15 2.30 11.51
C ARG A 258 -13.62 0.86 11.63
N ALA A 259 -12.32 0.67 11.44
CA ALA A 259 -11.65 -0.61 11.65
C ALA A 259 -11.40 -0.92 13.14
N ASP A 260 -11.61 0.02 14.07
CA ASP A 260 -11.40 -0.16 15.50
C ASP A 260 -12.61 -0.82 16.18
N ALA A 261 -12.83 -2.09 15.88
CA ALA A 261 -13.98 -2.86 16.38
C ALA A 261 -13.61 -4.32 16.72
N ALA A 262 -14.41 -4.98 17.56
CA ALA A 262 -14.22 -6.37 18.00
C ALA A 262 -13.81 -7.33 16.87
N PRO A 263 -12.79 -8.19 17.04
CA PRO A 263 -11.94 -8.38 18.23
C PRO A 263 -10.67 -7.49 18.25
N PHE A 264 -10.61 -6.48 17.37
CA PHE A 264 -9.42 -5.68 17.13
C PHE A 264 -9.53 -4.27 17.73
N GLU A 265 -10.34 -4.06 18.78
CA GLU A 265 -10.36 -2.76 19.46
C GLU A 265 -8.98 -2.40 20.01
N GLY A 266 -8.57 -1.17 19.77
CA GLY A 266 -7.26 -0.65 20.09
C GLY A 266 -6.14 -1.07 19.15
N TRP A 267 -6.38 -1.89 18.11
CA TRP A 267 -5.32 -2.45 17.25
C TRP A 267 -4.44 -1.36 16.63
N SER A 268 -5.07 -0.29 16.13
CA SER A 268 -4.37 0.83 15.48
C SER A 268 -4.05 1.98 16.43
N ARG A 269 -4.32 1.88 17.74
CA ARG A 269 -3.97 2.94 18.72
C ARG A 269 -2.47 3.21 18.86
N PRO A 270 -1.58 2.21 18.89
CA PRO A 270 -0.14 2.48 18.97
C PRO A 270 0.42 2.97 17.64
N GLU A 271 -0.40 3.14 16.59
CA GLU A 271 0.10 3.53 15.30
C GLU A 271 0.59 4.98 15.28
N HIS A 272 1.89 5.13 15.03
CA HIS A 272 2.60 6.39 14.98
C HIS A 272 3.57 6.48 13.78
N LEU A 273 3.78 5.38 13.05
CA LEU A 273 4.81 5.31 12.01
C LEU A 273 4.42 6.13 10.78
N TRP A 274 3.18 5.98 10.31
CA TRP A 274 2.54 6.83 9.31
C TRP A 274 2.39 8.25 9.85
N GLY A 275 1.97 8.38 11.13
CA GLY A 275 1.97 9.66 11.85
C GLY A 275 0.88 10.62 11.41
N ILE A 276 -0.36 10.13 11.24
CA ILE A 276 -1.52 10.90 10.73
C ILE A 276 -1.71 12.19 11.56
N ASP A 277 -1.87 12.06 12.87
CA ASP A 277 -2.18 13.21 13.74
C ASP A 277 -1.03 14.22 13.83
N ALA A 278 0.22 13.74 13.78
CA ALA A 278 1.39 14.61 13.76
C ALA A 278 1.45 15.47 12.49
N LYS A 279 1.13 14.88 11.33
CA LYS A 279 1.04 15.60 10.04
C LYS A 279 -0.11 16.61 10.04
N ARG A 280 -1.29 16.23 10.54
CA ARG A 280 -2.44 17.15 10.69
C ARG A 280 -2.12 18.33 11.60
N LYS A 281 -1.49 18.08 12.75
CA LYS A 281 -1.02 19.14 13.66
C LYS A 281 -0.04 20.10 12.97
N ARG A 282 0.86 19.56 12.14
CA ARG A 282 1.81 20.37 11.37
C ARG A 282 1.11 21.22 10.31
N ILE A 283 0.14 20.65 9.58
CA ILE A 283 -0.68 21.39 8.61
C ILE A 283 -1.46 22.52 9.30
N SER A 284 -2.08 22.26 10.45
CA SER A 284 -2.74 23.29 11.25
C SER A 284 -1.79 24.42 11.66
N GLY A 285 -0.56 24.07 12.07
CA GLY A 285 0.49 25.06 12.36
C GLY A 285 0.95 25.87 11.15
N LEU A 286 0.82 25.37 9.93
CA LEU A 286 1.08 26.12 8.70
C LEU A 286 -0.12 27.01 8.34
N LEU A 287 -1.34 26.51 8.49
CA LEU A 287 -2.57 27.26 8.22
C LEU A 287 -2.74 28.49 9.12
N THR A 288 -2.24 28.44 10.36
CA THR A 288 -2.31 29.56 11.32
C THR A 288 -1.24 30.64 11.10
N ARG A 289 -0.23 30.37 10.27
CA ARG A 289 0.86 31.32 9.95
C ARG A 289 0.63 32.09 8.65
N HIS A 290 -0.46 31.79 7.95
CA HIS A 290 -0.91 32.46 6.73
C HIS A 290 -2.13 33.33 7.04
#